data_AF-A0A819X2V3-F1
#
_entry.id   AF-A0A819X2V3-F1
#
_cell.length_a   1.000
_cell.length_b   1.000
_cell.length_c   1.000
_cell.angle_alpha   90.00
_cell.angle_beta   90.00
_cell.angle_gamma   90.00
#
_symmetry.space_group_name_H-M   'P 1'
#
loop_
_entity.id
_entity.type
_entity.pdbx_description
1 polymer ?
#
loop_
_entity_poly.entity_id
_entity_poly.type
_entity_poly.pdbx_seq_one_letter_code
_entity_poly.pdbx_strand_id
1 'polypeptide(L)'
;MTPEHRSFCYYGHKFEEYVTKNDTLTEPFNPSKQFAGVFQATIYFYHLLYGAEMDCVVEKSLSITEHIELKFNICVRIKCIKTIVIGLRNNNGIVSSLAPLNITDIEKATCTWPRQSFFNFFLLFAQFLKQHVTNEYSHTHKDVVLFRFLSSSQTITTTKSSDSKYHFRPDWFFNQFI
;
A
#
# COMPACT_ATOMS: atom_id res chain seq x y z
N MET A 1 -0.86 17.75 12.36
CA MET A 1 -1.51 17.79 11.03
C MET A 1 -2.25 19.11 10.93
N THR A 2 -1.94 19.94 9.94
CA THR A 2 -2.59 21.25 9.77
C THR A 2 -4.04 21.07 9.27
N PRO A 3 -4.93 22.06 9.46
CA PRO A 3 -6.29 22.02 8.90
C PRO A 3 -6.29 21.82 7.38
N GLU A 4 -5.35 22.46 6.69
CA GLU A 4 -5.16 22.32 5.24
C GLU A 4 -4.84 20.87 4.82
N HIS A 5 -3.95 20.19 5.55
CA HIS A 5 -3.64 18.78 5.28
C HIS A 5 -4.87 17.87 5.46
N ARG A 6 -5.76 18.19 6.42
CA ARG A 6 -7.01 17.42 6.61
C ARG A 6 -7.94 17.60 5.41
N SER A 7 -8.07 18.82 4.90
CA SER A 7 -8.85 19.10 3.70
C SER A 7 -8.31 18.33 2.48
N PHE A 8 -6.99 18.20 2.34
CA PHE A 8 -6.40 17.42 1.25
C PHE A 8 -6.71 15.92 1.33
N CYS A 9 -6.68 15.32 2.53
CA CYS A 9 -7.12 13.93 2.71
C CYS A 9 -8.61 13.76 2.39
N TYR A 10 -9.44 14.70 2.84
CA TYR A 10 -10.87 14.70 2.54
C TYR A 10 -11.15 14.80 1.04
N TYR A 11 -10.43 15.66 0.30
CA TYR A 11 -10.60 15.79 -1.14
C TYR A 11 -10.26 14.50 -1.90
N GLY A 12 -9.25 13.74 -1.47
CA GLY A 12 -8.93 12.44 -2.07
C GLY A 12 -10.09 11.45 -1.94
N HIS A 13 -10.62 11.32 -0.73
CA HIS A 13 -11.78 10.45 -0.47
C HIS A 13 -13.06 10.90 -1.16
N LYS A 14 -13.31 12.21 -1.24
CA LYS A 14 -14.46 12.71 -2.00
C LYS A 14 -14.30 12.47 -3.49
N PHE A 15 -13.09 12.62 -4.01
CA PHE A 15 -12.80 12.30 -5.40
C PHE A 15 -13.05 10.82 -5.73
N GLU A 16 -12.59 9.89 -4.88
CA GLU A 16 -12.94 8.46 -4.96
C GLU A 16 -14.45 8.28 -5.07
N GLU A 17 -15.21 8.94 -4.19
CA GLU A 17 -16.67 8.84 -4.17
C GLU A 17 -17.33 9.34 -5.47
N TYR A 18 -16.89 10.50 -6.00
CA TYR A 18 -17.41 11.06 -7.24
C TYR A 18 -17.14 10.20 -8.48
N VAL A 19 -16.01 9.48 -8.50
CA VAL A 19 -15.59 8.70 -9.68
C VAL A 19 -16.12 7.26 -9.65
N THR A 20 -16.47 6.74 -8.46
CA THR A 20 -16.82 5.32 -8.29
C THR A 20 -18.30 5.05 -8.07
N LYS A 21 -19.08 6.03 -7.59
CA LYS A 21 -20.53 5.85 -7.39
C LYS A 21 -21.31 6.25 -8.64
N ASN A 22 -22.21 5.36 -9.08
CA ASN A 22 -23.15 5.63 -10.17
C ASN A 22 -24.40 6.42 -9.73
N ASP A 23 -24.68 6.51 -8.42
CA ASP A 23 -25.90 7.13 -7.87
C ASP A 23 -25.64 8.42 -7.08
N THR A 24 -26.69 9.24 -6.96
CA THR A 24 -26.71 10.53 -6.25
C THR A 24 -26.10 10.45 -4.85
N LEU A 25 -25.11 11.30 -4.59
CA LEU A 25 -24.31 11.43 -3.36
C LEU A 25 -25.13 11.91 -2.14
N THR A 26 -26.09 11.09 -1.72
CA THR A 26 -27.03 11.41 -0.64
C THR A 26 -26.53 10.93 0.72
N GLU A 27 -25.69 9.90 0.76
CA GLU A 27 -25.12 9.37 2.01
C GLU A 27 -23.84 10.11 2.43
N PRO A 28 -23.61 10.32 3.74
CA PRO A 28 -22.35 10.85 4.23
C PRO A 28 -21.19 9.89 3.92
N PHE A 29 -20.03 10.46 3.64
CA PHE A 29 -18.80 9.69 3.38
C PHE A 29 -18.43 8.87 4.62
N ASN A 30 -18.23 7.56 4.44
CA ASN A 30 -17.81 6.65 5.50
C ASN A 30 -16.41 6.06 5.17
N PRO A 31 -15.33 6.53 5.83
CA PRO A 31 -13.96 6.06 5.58
C PRO A 31 -13.71 4.61 6.04
N SER A 32 -14.62 4.02 6.82
CA SER A 32 -14.49 2.64 7.27
C SER A 32 -14.85 1.62 6.19
N LYS A 33 -15.51 2.04 5.10
CA LYS A 33 -15.78 1.15 3.95
C LYS A 33 -14.50 1.05 3.12
N GLN A 34 -13.92 -0.14 3.09
CA GLN A 34 -12.70 -0.44 2.33
C GLN A 34 -12.88 -1.75 1.58
N PHE A 35 -12.33 -1.82 0.38
CA PHE A 35 -12.17 -3.07 -0.35
C PHE A 35 -10.67 -3.37 -0.41
N ALA A 36 -10.29 -4.61 -0.06
CA ALA A 36 -8.90 -5.03 -0.10
C ALA A 36 -8.75 -6.31 -0.91
N GLY A 37 -7.85 -6.29 -1.88
CA GLY A 37 -7.43 -7.48 -2.62
C GLY A 37 -6.35 -8.23 -1.84
N VAL A 38 -6.37 -9.56 -1.93
CA VAL A 38 -5.27 -10.42 -1.47
C VAL A 38 -4.54 -10.93 -2.70
N PHE A 39 -3.22 -10.73 -2.71
CA PHE A 39 -2.37 -10.96 -3.86
C PHE A 39 -1.24 -11.90 -3.50
N GLN A 40 -0.86 -12.72 -4.47
CA GLN A 40 0.33 -13.53 -4.42
C GLN A 40 1.30 -13.05 -5.50
N ALA A 41 2.55 -12.83 -5.12
CA ALA A 41 3.61 -12.45 -6.03
C ALA A 41 4.88 -13.27 -5.76
N THR A 42 5.63 -13.53 -6.82
CA THR A 42 6.97 -14.12 -6.71
C THR A 42 7.98 -13.09 -7.18
N ILE A 43 8.84 -12.65 -6.27
CA ILE A 43 9.94 -11.72 -6.58
C ILE A 43 11.24 -12.50 -6.40
N TYR A 44 11.88 -12.84 -7.52
CA TYR A 44 13.01 -13.78 -7.58
C TYR A 44 12.65 -15.12 -6.90
N PHE A 45 13.25 -15.43 -5.75
CA PHE A 45 13.05 -16.66 -4.97
C PHE A 45 12.21 -16.43 -3.71
N TYR A 46 11.62 -15.24 -3.54
CA TYR A 46 10.70 -14.94 -2.43
C TYR A 46 9.26 -15.01 -2.92
N HIS A 47 8.45 -15.80 -2.21
CA HIS A 47 7.01 -15.82 -2.37
C HIS A 47 6.39 -14.85 -1.36
N LEU A 48 5.60 -13.91 -1.86
CA LEU A 48 4.89 -12.92 -1.08
C LEU A 48 3.40 -13.19 -1.15
N LEU A 49 2.76 -13.21 0.01
CA LEU A 49 1.31 -13.09 0.17
C LEU A 49 1.05 -11.78 0.89
N TYR A 50 0.27 -10.89 0.29
CA TYR A 50 0.00 -9.58 0.87
C TYR A 50 -1.42 -9.11 0.56
N GLY A 51 -1.98 -8.31 1.47
CA GLY A 51 -3.25 -7.61 1.28
C GLY A 51 -3.02 -6.15 0.92
N ALA A 52 -3.88 -5.58 0.10
CA ALA A 52 -3.81 -4.19 -0.32
C ALA A 52 -5.21 -3.61 -0.53
N GLU A 53 -5.47 -2.42 0.02
CA GLU A 53 -6.68 -1.62 -0.28
C GLU A 53 -6.73 -1.30 -1.78
N MET A 54 -7.93 -1.32 -2.36
CA MET A 54 -8.19 -1.03 -3.76
C MET A 54 -9.35 -0.05 -3.87
N ASP A 55 -9.23 0.96 -4.74
CA ASP A 55 -10.22 2.04 -4.83
C ASP A 55 -11.48 1.62 -5.61
N CYS A 56 -11.32 1.02 -6.80
CA CYS A 56 -12.42 0.48 -7.60
C CYS A 56 -12.00 -0.55 -8.66
N VAL A 57 -13.01 -1.17 -9.29
CA VAL A 57 -12.87 -2.10 -10.42
C VAL A 57 -13.53 -1.49 -11.65
N VAL A 58 -12.90 -1.59 -12.82
CA VAL A 58 -13.52 -1.18 -14.09
C VAL A 58 -14.52 -2.26 -14.53
N GLU A 59 -15.78 -1.88 -14.71
CA GLU A 59 -17.01 -2.70 -14.82
C GLU A 59 -17.05 -3.77 -15.95
N LYS A 60 -15.94 -4.01 -16.67
CA LYS A 60 -15.82 -5.03 -17.73
C LYS A 60 -14.74 -6.08 -17.49
N SER A 61 -14.10 -6.07 -16.33
CA SER A 61 -13.00 -6.98 -16.02
C SER A 61 -13.26 -7.75 -14.74
N LEU A 62 -13.46 -9.07 -14.89
CA LEU A 62 -13.40 -10.04 -13.80
C LEU A 62 -11.94 -10.31 -13.36
N SER A 63 -10.96 -9.63 -13.97
CA SER A 63 -9.55 -9.78 -13.67
C SER A 63 -9.12 -8.74 -12.63
N ILE A 64 -8.53 -9.22 -11.54
CA ILE A 64 -7.89 -8.42 -10.48
C ILE A 64 -6.79 -7.49 -11.05
N THR A 65 -6.33 -7.73 -12.29
CA THR A 65 -5.28 -6.94 -12.95
C THR A 65 -5.74 -5.60 -13.53
N GLU A 66 -7.03 -5.25 -13.47
CA GLU A 66 -7.56 -4.01 -14.07
C GLU A 66 -8.25 -3.09 -13.04
N HIS A 67 -7.66 -3.00 -11.86
CA HIS A 67 -8.09 -2.05 -10.85
C HIS A 67 -7.45 -0.68 -11.09
N ILE A 68 -8.06 0.36 -10.52
CA ILE A 68 -7.57 1.73 -10.56
C ILE A 68 -7.09 2.14 -9.18
N GLU A 69 -5.90 2.76 -9.10
CA GLU A 69 -5.42 3.44 -7.89
C GLU A 69 -5.37 4.93 -8.11
N LEU A 70 -5.46 5.66 -7.00
CA LEU A 70 -5.34 7.10 -6.95
C LEU A 70 -4.07 7.57 -6.21
N LYS A 71 -3.23 6.64 -5.70
CA LYS A 71 -2.02 6.92 -4.90
C LYS A 71 -0.74 6.39 -5.58
N PHE A 72 0.37 7.15 -5.52
CA PHE A 72 1.51 7.03 -6.45
C PHE A 72 2.62 6.01 -6.12
N ASN A 73 3.15 5.43 -7.22
CA ASN A 73 4.46 4.80 -7.52
C ASN A 73 4.93 3.50 -6.82
N ILE A 74 4.97 3.37 -5.49
CA ILE A 74 5.48 2.13 -4.86
C ILE A 74 4.37 1.09 -4.72
N CYS A 75 3.20 1.51 -4.24
CA CYS A 75 2.02 0.65 -4.05
C CYS A 75 1.61 -0.03 -5.37
N VAL A 76 1.63 0.74 -6.46
CA VAL A 76 1.17 0.31 -7.78
C VAL A 76 2.02 -0.82 -8.36
N ARG A 77 3.35 -0.78 -8.17
CA ARG A 77 4.27 -1.82 -8.66
C ARG A 77 4.04 -3.17 -8.01
N ILE A 78 3.59 -3.16 -6.77
CA ILE A 78 3.29 -4.37 -6.01
C ILE A 78 1.90 -4.86 -6.40
N LYS A 79 0.87 -3.99 -6.34
CA LYS A 79 -0.55 -4.35 -6.49
C LYS A 79 -1.01 -4.78 -7.90
N CYS A 80 -0.12 -4.83 -8.90
CA CYS A 80 -0.45 -5.22 -10.28
C CYS A 80 -1.59 -4.42 -10.93
N ILE A 81 -1.66 -3.13 -10.60
CA ILE A 81 -2.68 -2.21 -11.11
C ILE A 81 -2.18 -1.71 -12.47
N LYS A 82 -3.09 -1.40 -13.41
CA LYS A 82 -2.74 -1.00 -14.79
C LYS A 82 -3.06 0.46 -15.10
N THR A 83 -4.08 1.00 -14.45
CA THR A 83 -4.61 2.32 -14.77
C THR A 83 -4.73 3.14 -13.50
N ILE A 84 -4.41 4.42 -13.57
CA ILE A 84 -4.62 5.40 -12.51
C ILE A 84 -5.54 6.47 -13.12
N VAL A 85 -6.60 6.86 -12.42
CA VAL A 85 -7.44 7.98 -12.88
C VAL A 85 -7.03 9.21 -12.09
N ILE A 86 -6.57 10.27 -12.77
CA ILE A 86 -6.18 11.50 -12.10
C ILE A 86 -7.28 12.56 -12.25
N GLY A 87 -7.59 13.24 -11.15
CA GLY A 87 -8.44 14.42 -11.13
C GLY A 87 -7.62 15.68 -10.86
N LEU A 88 -7.53 16.58 -11.85
CA LEU A 88 -6.84 17.85 -11.66
C LEU A 88 -7.78 18.85 -10.99
N ARG A 89 -7.45 19.23 -9.75
CA ARG A 89 -8.22 20.21 -8.98
C ARG A 89 -7.58 21.59 -9.00
N ASN A 90 -8.41 22.62 -8.93
CA ASN A 90 -7.96 23.99 -8.67
C ASN A 90 -7.80 24.28 -7.15
N ASN A 91 -7.40 25.51 -6.81
CA ASN A 91 -7.21 25.96 -5.43
C ASN A 91 -8.53 25.98 -4.62
N ASN A 92 -9.68 26.01 -5.29
CA ASN A 92 -10.99 25.97 -4.66
C ASN A 92 -11.47 24.52 -4.41
N GLY A 93 -10.65 23.51 -4.72
CA GLY A 93 -10.99 22.10 -4.53
C GLY A 93 -11.88 21.49 -5.61
N ILE A 94 -12.14 22.23 -6.71
CA ILE A 94 -12.98 21.77 -7.81
C ILE A 94 -12.12 21.00 -8.81
N VAL A 95 -12.50 19.76 -9.11
CA VAL A 95 -11.88 18.94 -10.17
C VAL A 95 -12.48 19.35 -11.51
N SER A 96 -11.65 19.87 -12.41
CA SER A 96 -12.08 20.37 -13.73
C SER A 96 -11.92 19.35 -14.85
N SER A 97 -11.06 18.35 -14.67
CA SER A 97 -10.81 17.32 -15.66
C SER A 97 -10.36 16.01 -15.03
N LEU A 98 -10.73 14.91 -15.71
CA LEU A 98 -10.24 13.57 -15.45
C LEU A 98 -9.30 13.16 -16.58
N ALA A 99 -8.21 12.48 -16.25
CA ALA A 99 -7.37 11.84 -17.26
C ALA A 99 -6.97 10.43 -16.79
N PRO A 100 -7.03 9.42 -17.67
CA PRO A 100 -6.39 8.15 -17.39
C PRO A 100 -4.88 8.32 -17.51
N LEU A 101 -4.15 7.73 -16.57
CA LEU A 101 -2.71 7.68 -16.55
C LEU A 101 -2.29 6.21 -16.54
N ASN A 102 -1.64 5.78 -17.62
CA ASN A 102 -1.07 4.44 -17.68
C ASN A 102 0.24 4.41 -16.89
N ILE A 103 0.46 3.35 -16.13
CA ILE A 103 1.65 3.21 -15.29
C ILE A 103 2.92 3.19 -16.13
N THR A 104 2.87 2.65 -17.35
CA THR A 104 4.00 2.69 -18.28
C THR A 104 4.44 4.11 -18.61
N ASP A 105 3.52 5.07 -18.60
CA ASP A 105 3.82 6.47 -18.93
C ASP A 105 4.40 7.21 -17.72
N ILE A 106 3.96 6.85 -16.51
CA ILE A 106 4.58 7.32 -15.26
C ILE A 106 6.05 6.88 -15.21
N GLU A 107 6.31 5.60 -15.49
CA GLU A 107 7.67 5.07 -15.45
C GLU A 107 8.62 5.76 -16.43
N LYS A 108 8.12 6.23 -17.58
CA LYS A 108 8.89 7.04 -18.52
C LYS A 108 9.11 8.47 -18.03
N ALA A 109 8.09 9.08 -17.41
CA ALA A 109 8.12 10.49 -17.01
C ALA A 109 8.88 10.75 -15.69
N THR A 110 8.86 9.82 -14.74
CA THR A 110 9.34 10.05 -13.37
C THR A 110 10.67 9.37 -13.04
N CYS A 111 11.40 8.83 -14.02
CA CYS A 111 12.53 7.93 -13.77
C CYS A 111 13.79 8.66 -13.27
N THR A 112 13.74 9.24 -12.07
CA THR A 112 14.91 9.60 -11.27
C THR A 112 15.47 8.39 -10.50
N TRP A 113 14.69 7.31 -10.36
CA TRP A 113 15.09 6.08 -9.65
C TRP A 113 14.87 4.84 -10.54
N PRO A 114 15.94 4.13 -10.94
CA PRO A 114 15.82 2.92 -11.73
C PRO A 114 14.96 1.86 -11.04
N ARG A 115 14.08 1.19 -11.80
CA ARG A 115 13.26 0.07 -11.30
C ARG A 115 14.12 -1.01 -10.61
N GLN A 116 15.32 -1.26 -11.16
CA GLN A 116 16.26 -2.21 -10.59
C GLN A 116 16.72 -1.84 -9.18
N SER A 117 16.86 -0.55 -8.86
CA SER A 117 17.28 -0.11 -7.53
C SER A 117 16.27 -0.50 -6.45
N PHE A 118 14.97 -0.45 -6.76
CA PHE A 118 13.91 -0.92 -5.87
C PHE A 118 14.03 -2.42 -5.60
N PHE A 119 14.17 -3.23 -6.66
CA PHE A 119 14.29 -4.68 -6.51
C PHE A 119 15.58 -5.09 -5.79
N ASN A 120 16.69 -4.41 -6.05
CA ASN A 120 17.94 -4.63 -5.33
C ASN A 120 17.78 -4.35 -3.84
N PHE A 121 17.19 -3.21 -3.48
CA PHE A 121 16.91 -2.88 -2.09
C PHE A 121 15.97 -3.90 -1.44
N PHE A 122 14.89 -4.27 -2.14
CA PHE A 122 13.94 -5.27 -1.66
C PHE A 122 14.62 -6.61 -1.37
N LEU A 123 15.49 -7.08 -2.27
CA LEU A 123 16.25 -8.33 -2.07
C LEU A 123 17.19 -8.24 -0.87
N LEU A 124 17.96 -7.16 -0.76
CA LEU A 124 18.88 -6.94 0.37
C LEU A 124 18.11 -6.89 1.69
N PHE A 125 16.96 -6.21 1.70
CA PHE A 125 16.12 -6.12 2.89
C PHE A 125 15.47 -7.47 3.24
N ALA A 126 14.96 -8.22 2.26
CA ALA A 126 14.39 -9.54 2.49
C ALA A 126 15.44 -10.54 3.03
N GLN A 127 16.68 -10.45 2.54
CA GLN A 127 17.80 -11.23 3.08
C GLN A 127 18.14 -10.79 4.52
N PHE A 128 18.17 -9.47 4.76
CA PHE A 128 18.40 -8.91 6.09
C PHE A 128 17.33 -9.35 7.11
N LEU A 129 16.05 -9.39 6.71
CA LEU A 129 14.96 -9.91 7.52
C LEU A 129 15.21 -11.38 7.90
N LYS A 130 15.55 -12.24 6.93
CA LYS A 130 15.84 -13.66 7.18
C LYS A 130 17.02 -13.87 8.12
N GLN A 131 18.03 -13.00 8.09
CA GLN A 131 19.17 -13.08 9.01
C GLN A 131 18.81 -12.70 10.45
N HIS A 132 17.88 -11.76 10.64
CA HIS A 132 17.54 -11.21 11.96
C HIS A 132 16.32 -11.87 12.61
N VAL A 133 15.45 -12.48 11.80
CA VAL A 133 14.27 -13.24 12.23
C VAL A 133 14.58 -14.73 12.04
N THR A 134 15.22 -15.34 13.03
CA THR A 134 15.59 -16.76 13.08
C THR A 134 14.40 -17.64 13.51
N ASN A 135 14.46 -18.95 13.27
CA ASN A 135 13.39 -19.88 13.67
C ASN A 135 13.17 -19.96 15.20
N GLU A 136 14.11 -19.48 16.00
CA GLU A 136 14.03 -19.45 17.47
C GLU A 136 12.93 -18.51 17.99
N TYR A 137 12.53 -17.48 17.23
CA TYR A 137 11.39 -16.61 17.57
C TYR A 137 10.03 -17.31 17.41
N SER A 138 10.00 -18.59 16.99
CA SER A 138 8.76 -19.32 16.78
C SER A 138 8.16 -19.92 18.06
N HIS A 139 8.96 -20.12 19.12
CA HIS A 139 8.49 -20.84 20.32
C HIS A 139 7.73 -19.96 21.32
N THR A 140 8.05 -18.67 21.36
CA THR A 140 7.34 -17.65 22.15
C THR A 140 6.68 -16.71 21.16
N HIS A 141 5.40 -16.94 20.85
CA HIS A 141 4.59 -16.21 19.87
C HIS A 141 4.47 -14.68 20.08
N LYS A 142 5.14 -14.16 21.11
CA LYS A 142 5.11 -12.78 21.62
C LYS A 142 6.40 -12.00 21.35
N ASP A 143 7.49 -12.66 20.94
CA ASP A 143 8.72 -11.94 20.61
C ASP A 143 8.64 -11.33 19.22
N VAL A 144 8.93 -10.03 19.14
CA VAL A 144 8.97 -9.28 17.88
C VAL A 144 10.35 -8.65 17.66
N VAL A 145 10.77 -8.60 16.39
CA VAL A 145 11.94 -7.85 15.97
C VAL A 145 11.46 -6.56 15.30
N LEU A 146 11.76 -5.43 15.93
CA LEU A 146 11.44 -4.11 15.41
C LEU A 146 12.56 -3.64 14.48
N PHE A 147 12.19 -3.32 13.24
CA PHE A 147 13.08 -2.74 12.25
C PHE A 147 12.80 -1.24 12.15
N ARG A 148 13.80 -0.40 12.43
CA ARG A 148 13.65 1.06 12.37
C ARG A 148 14.64 1.65 11.38
N PHE A 149 14.13 2.34 10.36
CA PHE A 149 14.95 3.14 9.46
C PHE A 149 15.24 4.52 10.08
N LEU A 150 16.51 4.85 10.21
CA LEU A 150 17.00 6.15 10.69
C LEU A 150 17.47 6.96 9.49
N SER A 151 16.68 7.96 9.09
CA SER A 151 16.99 8.78 7.91
C SER A 151 18.29 9.59 8.06
N SER A 152 18.64 9.99 9.28
CA SER A 152 19.87 10.76 9.57
C SER A 152 21.14 9.98 9.26
N SER A 153 21.16 8.69 9.57
CA SER A 153 22.29 7.79 9.33
C SER A 153 22.11 6.90 8.11
N GLN A 154 20.92 6.92 7.48
CA GLN A 154 20.51 5.99 6.41
C GLN A 154 20.70 4.52 6.78
N THR A 155 20.50 4.17 8.06
CA THR A 155 20.69 2.81 8.57
C THR A 155 19.38 2.23 9.07
N ILE A 156 19.30 0.90 9.05
CA ILE A 156 18.22 0.14 9.68
C ILE A 156 18.76 -0.43 10.99
N THR A 157 18.11 -0.12 12.11
CA THR A 157 18.41 -0.72 13.41
C THR A 157 17.39 -1.80 13.74
N THR A 158 17.84 -2.80 14.51
CA THR A 158 17.02 -3.91 14.97
C THR A 158 16.92 -3.89 16.49
N THR A 159 15.72 -4.12 17.02
CA THR A 159 15.51 -4.22 18.47
C THR A 159 14.53 -5.35 18.74
N LYS A 160 14.93 -6.30 19.60
CA LYS A 160 14.03 -7.35 20.07
C LYS A 160 13.14 -6.79 21.17
N SER A 161 11.87 -7.13 21.15
CA SER A 161 10.92 -6.73 22.18
C SER A 161 9.88 -7.83 22.41
N SER A 162 9.49 -7.99 23.68
CA SER A 162 8.37 -8.84 24.10
C SER A 162 7.21 -8.00 24.66
N ASP A 163 7.23 -6.69 24.38
CA ASP A 163 6.22 -5.76 24.84
C ASP A 163 4.92 -5.98 24.06
N SER A 164 3.84 -6.25 24.80
CA SER A 164 2.50 -6.49 24.27
C SER A 164 1.99 -5.43 23.30
N LYS A 165 2.44 -4.18 23.41
CA LYS A 165 2.03 -3.11 22.50
C LYS A 165 2.50 -3.30 21.06
N TYR A 166 3.52 -4.14 20.85
CA TYR A 166 4.03 -4.46 19.52
C TYR A 166 3.53 -5.80 18.99
N HIS A 167 2.72 -6.54 19.76
CA HIS A 167 2.11 -7.76 19.28
C HIS A 167 1.04 -7.41 18.23
N PHE A 168 1.21 -7.96 17.02
CA PHE A 168 0.31 -7.71 15.90
C PHE A 168 -0.46 -8.96 15.45
N ARG A 169 -0.10 -10.13 15.98
CA ARG A 169 -0.83 -11.38 15.74
C ARG A 169 -1.82 -11.63 16.87
N PRO A 170 -3.12 -11.75 16.60
CA PRO A 170 -4.12 -12.00 17.62
C PRO A 170 -4.12 -13.48 18.06
N ASP A 171 -4.53 -13.74 19.31
CA ASP A 171 -4.52 -15.08 19.91
C ASP A 171 -5.31 -16.12 19.10
N TRP A 172 -6.45 -15.73 18.51
CA TRP A 172 -7.27 -16.63 17.69
C TRP A 172 -6.53 -17.17 16.47
N PHE A 173 -5.59 -16.42 15.92
CA PHE A 173 -4.83 -16.84 14.74
C PHE A 173 -3.87 -17.99 15.10
N PHE A 174 -3.23 -17.92 16.28
CA PHE A 174 -2.38 -19.00 16.76
C PHE A 174 -3.19 -20.27 16.97
N ASN A 175 -4.29 -20.18 17.71
CA ASN A 175 -5.12 -21.35 18.05
C ASN A 175 -5.70 -22.09 16.83
N GLN A 176 -5.78 -21.43 15.67
CA GLN A 176 -6.37 -22.00 14.46
C GLN A 176 -5.34 -22.47 13.43
N PHE A 177 -4.16 -21.85 13.36
CA PHE A 177 -3.24 -22.03 12.22
C PHE A 177 -1.81 -22.43 12.61
N ILE A 178 -1.45 -22.43 13.90
CA ILE A 178 -0.11 -22.80 14.41
C ILE A 178 -0.27 -23.89 15.46
#